data_AF-A0A942C840-F1
#
_entry.id   AF-A0A942C840-F1
#
_cell.length_a   1.000
_cell.length_b   1.000
_cell.length_c   1.000
_cell.angle_alpha   90.00
_cell.angle_beta   90.00
_cell.angle_gamma   90.00
#
_symmetry.space_group_name_H-M   'P 1'
#
loop_
_entity.id
_entity.type
_entity.pdbx_description
1 polymer ?
#
loop_
_entity_poly.entity_id
_entity_poly.type
_entity_poly.pdbx_seq_one_letter_code
_entity_poly.pdbx_strand_id
1 'polypeptide(L)'
;MPLAEWQTALGTLIAAQAGRGRIPISTQTEVRALQLTTDEQMWLGELGDSKGFKVTCEIQRWWRETRLREMARLTVAALGREQSTAMFSAYLSSHFCASLFFVPEALRFLQFVAESATHPHLSSIAKFERALLLAKEAAQEEGLHRTTFSSFVYFAAPAEEVLGALLQNQPLPEVQAARFPVVVSSAIQHFWRPATSDDAELSIQ
;
A
#
# COMPACT_ATOMS: atom_id res chain seq x y z
N MET A 1 -18.36 -10.38 30.62
CA MET A 1 -17.32 -10.94 29.74
C MET A 1 -17.14 -9.99 28.57
N PRO A 2 -15.93 -9.49 28.30
CA PRO A 2 -15.76 -8.53 27.24
C PRO A 2 -15.66 -9.27 25.89
N LEU A 3 -16.81 -9.37 25.20
CA LEU A 3 -16.91 -9.73 23.77
C LEU A 3 -15.78 -9.10 22.91
N ALA A 4 -15.31 -7.91 23.31
CA ALA A 4 -14.19 -7.20 22.70
C ALA A 4 -12.89 -8.01 22.63
N GLU A 5 -12.54 -8.78 23.66
CA GLU A 5 -11.28 -9.55 23.67
C GLU A 5 -11.35 -10.75 22.73
N TRP A 6 -12.51 -11.42 22.70
CA TRP A 6 -12.75 -12.49 21.75
C TRP A 6 -12.73 -11.98 20.30
N GLN A 7 -13.36 -10.84 20.03
CA GLN A 7 -13.33 -10.21 18.70
C GLN A 7 -11.91 -9.77 18.30
N THR A 8 -11.13 -9.26 19.26
CA THR A 8 -9.73 -8.89 19.05
C THR A 8 -8.88 -10.11 18.71
N ALA A 9 -9.07 -11.22 19.44
CA ALA A 9 -8.39 -12.47 19.16
C ALA A 9 -8.71 -12.99 17.76
N LEU A 10 -9.99 -13.07 17.40
CA LEU A 10 -10.43 -13.55 16.10
C LEU A 10 -9.89 -12.68 14.97
N GLY A 11 -9.99 -11.35 15.09
CA GLY A 11 -9.47 -10.41 14.10
C GLY A 11 -7.96 -10.57 13.90
N THR A 12 -7.22 -10.77 15.00
CA THR A 12 -5.77 -11.00 15.00
C THR A 12 -5.40 -12.30 14.28
N LEU A 13 -6.12 -13.40 14.55
CA LEU A 13 -5.89 -14.69 13.88
C LEU A 13 -6.20 -14.63 12.38
N ILE A 14 -7.33 -14.00 12.00
CA ILE A 14 -7.71 -13.83 10.59
C ILE A 14 -6.65 -13.01 9.86
N ALA A 15 -6.25 -11.86 10.42
CA ALA A 15 -5.25 -10.99 9.80
C ALA A 15 -3.91 -11.71 9.62
N ALA A 16 -3.48 -12.50 10.61
CA ALA A 16 -2.24 -13.26 10.55
C ALA A 16 -2.27 -14.38 9.51
N GLN A 17 -3.34 -15.18 9.48
CA GLN A 17 -3.46 -16.29 8.54
C GLN A 17 -3.70 -15.79 7.11
N ALA A 18 -4.51 -14.75 6.91
CA ALA A 18 -4.70 -14.14 5.59
C ALA A 18 -3.40 -13.54 5.03
N GLY A 19 -2.55 -12.99 5.90
CA GLY A 19 -1.25 -12.44 5.52
C GLY A 19 -0.22 -13.51 5.16
N ARG A 20 -0.07 -14.55 5.98
CA ARG A 20 1.06 -15.49 5.92
C ARG A 20 0.72 -16.93 5.54
N GLY A 21 -0.57 -17.23 5.34
CA GLY A 21 -1.07 -18.59 5.15
C GLY A 21 -1.02 -19.47 6.41
N ARG A 22 -0.46 -18.97 7.52
CA ARG A 22 -0.36 -19.65 8.82
C ARG A 22 -0.34 -18.64 9.95
N ILE A 23 -0.77 -19.04 11.14
CA ILE A 23 -0.75 -18.22 12.35
C ILE A 23 0.65 -18.32 13.01
N PRO A 24 1.43 -17.23 13.11
CA PRO A 24 2.73 -17.23 13.79
C PRO A 24 2.60 -17.54 15.29
N ILE A 25 3.66 -18.13 15.87
CA ILE A 25 3.71 -18.42 17.31
C ILE A 25 3.54 -17.13 18.13
N SER A 26 4.17 -16.03 17.72
CA SER A 26 4.03 -14.73 18.40
C SER A 26 2.58 -14.27 18.48
N THR A 27 1.82 -14.43 17.41
CA THR A 27 0.39 -14.11 17.35
C THR A 27 -0.42 -15.01 18.29
N GLN A 28 -0.08 -16.31 18.38
CA GLN A 28 -0.71 -17.20 19.35
C GLN A 28 -0.39 -16.78 20.80
N THR A 29 0.83 -16.32 21.07
CA THR A 29 1.23 -15.81 22.39
C THR A 29 0.44 -14.54 22.74
N GLU A 30 0.28 -13.60 21.80
CA GLU A 30 -0.52 -12.40 21.98
C GLU A 30 -1.99 -12.73 22.27
N VAL A 31 -2.59 -13.64 21.52
CA VAL A 31 -3.98 -14.08 21.75
C VAL A 31 -4.15 -14.75 23.11
N ARG A 32 -3.16 -15.53 23.57
CA ARG A 32 -3.19 -16.17 24.90
C ARG A 32 -3.01 -15.17 26.05
N ALA A 33 -2.48 -13.98 25.79
CA ALA A 33 -2.33 -12.93 26.79
C ALA A 33 -3.66 -12.18 27.07
N LEU A 34 -4.69 -12.40 26.24
CA LEU A 34 -6.03 -11.88 26.44
C LEU A 34 -6.75 -12.65 27.56
N GLN A 35 -7.64 -11.97 28.29
CA GLN A 35 -8.56 -12.47 29.32
C GLN A 35 -9.70 -13.32 28.71
N LEU A 36 -9.34 -14.35 27.97
CA LEU A 36 -10.24 -15.34 27.39
C LEU A 36 -10.42 -16.52 28.36
N THR A 37 -11.60 -17.12 28.35
CA THR A 37 -11.84 -18.37 29.07
C THR A 37 -11.05 -19.53 28.44
N THR A 38 -10.85 -20.61 29.20
CA THR A 38 -10.15 -21.80 28.70
C THR A 38 -10.82 -22.38 27.46
N ASP A 39 -12.15 -22.40 27.43
CA ASP A 39 -12.93 -22.92 26.29
C ASP A 39 -12.75 -22.05 25.04
N GLU A 40 -12.74 -20.72 25.18
CA GLU A 40 -12.47 -19.80 24.07
C GLU A 40 -11.04 -19.96 23.54
N GLN A 41 -10.04 -20.08 24.42
CA GLN A 41 -8.66 -20.31 24.01
C GLN A 41 -8.49 -21.63 23.27
N MET A 42 -9.15 -22.70 23.74
CA MET A 42 -9.13 -24.01 23.10
C MET A 42 -9.77 -23.94 21.70
N TRP A 43 -10.96 -23.35 21.60
CA TRP A 43 -11.65 -23.18 20.33
C TRP A 43 -10.84 -22.35 19.32
N LEU A 44 -10.24 -21.24 19.75
CA LEU A 44 -9.36 -20.41 18.91
C LEU A 44 -8.10 -21.15 18.46
N GLY A 45 -7.58 -22.07 19.29
CA GLY A 45 -6.43 -22.92 18.97
C GLY A 45 -6.72 -23.91 17.83
N GLU A 46 -7.94 -24.42 17.75
CA GLU A 46 -8.37 -25.36 16.70
C GLU A 46 -8.82 -24.63 15.41
N LEU A 47 -9.21 -23.36 15.52
CA LEU A 47 -9.82 -22.59 14.44
C LEU A 47 -8.96 -22.53 13.17
N GLY A 48 -7.64 -22.37 13.33
CA GLY A 48 -6.67 -22.25 12.23
C GLY A 48 -6.68 -23.41 11.24
N ASP A 49 -7.04 -24.61 11.72
CA ASP A 49 -7.07 -25.83 10.92
C ASP A 49 -8.42 -26.07 10.24
N SER A 50 -9.47 -25.40 10.69
CA SER A 50 -10.80 -25.54 10.12
C SER A 50 -10.86 -25.04 8.67
N LYS A 51 -11.56 -25.79 7.80
CA LYS A 51 -11.70 -25.45 6.37
C LYS A 51 -12.41 -24.11 6.18
N GLY A 52 -13.46 -23.85 6.96
CA GLY A 52 -14.21 -22.60 6.89
C GLY A 52 -13.34 -21.38 7.21
N PHE A 53 -12.48 -21.48 8.22
CA PHE A 53 -11.55 -20.40 8.56
C PHE A 53 -10.52 -20.13 7.47
N LYS A 54 -9.97 -21.18 6.86
CA LYS A 54 -9.04 -21.07 5.73
C LYS A 54 -9.65 -20.31 4.56
N VAL A 55 -10.88 -20.68 4.16
CA VAL A 55 -11.63 -19.98 3.10
C VAL A 55 -11.86 -18.51 3.45
N THR A 56 -12.26 -18.21 4.69
CA THR A 56 -12.43 -16.82 5.15
C THR A 56 -11.13 -16.02 5.03
N CYS A 57 -10.00 -16.59 5.42
CA CYS A 57 -8.69 -15.94 5.33
C CYS A 57 -8.26 -15.73 3.87
N GLU A 58 -8.53 -16.68 2.98
CA GLU A 58 -8.27 -16.56 1.54
C GLU A 58 -9.08 -15.43 0.91
N ILE A 59 -10.37 -15.33 1.23
CA ILE A 59 -11.25 -14.25 0.74
C ILE A 59 -10.73 -12.89 1.22
N GLN A 60 -10.36 -12.79 2.51
CA GLN A 60 -9.79 -11.55 3.06
C GLN A 60 -8.49 -11.14 2.36
N ARG A 61 -7.60 -12.11 2.11
CA ARG A 61 -6.37 -11.87 1.34
C ARG A 61 -6.67 -11.39 -0.07
N TRP A 62 -7.56 -12.08 -0.78
CA TRP A 62 -7.93 -11.75 -2.15
C TRP A 62 -8.53 -10.35 -2.26
N TRP A 63 -9.41 -9.97 -1.32
CA TRP A 63 -9.95 -8.61 -1.27
C TRP A 63 -8.89 -7.55 -1.04
N ARG A 64 -7.95 -7.78 -0.12
CA ARG A 64 -6.82 -6.85 0.10
C ARG A 64 -6.00 -6.68 -1.18
N GLU A 65 -5.62 -7.78 -1.83
CA GLU A 65 -4.86 -7.72 -3.09
C GLU A 65 -5.60 -6.97 -4.18
N THR A 66 -6.90 -7.25 -4.35
CA THR A 66 -7.73 -6.62 -5.38
C THR A 66 -7.78 -5.10 -5.19
N ARG A 67 -8.01 -4.64 -3.95
CA ARG A 67 -8.05 -3.19 -3.66
C ARG A 67 -6.70 -2.51 -3.84
N LEU A 68 -5.60 -3.16 -3.42
CA LEU A 68 -4.26 -2.62 -3.65
C LEU A 68 -3.98 -2.50 -5.15
N ARG A 69 -4.40 -3.49 -5.95
CA ARG A 69 -4.28 -3.46 -7.41
C ARG A 69 -5.05 -2.30 -8.05
N GLU A 70 -6.24 -1.97 -7.51
CA GLU A 70 -7.05 -0.84 -7.96
C GLU A 70 -6.47 0.53 -7.56
N MET A 71 -5.80 0.62 -6.42
CA MET A 71 -5.26 1.87 -5.90
C MET A 71 -3.82 2.16 -6.36
N ALA A 72 -3.05 1.14 -6.73
CA ALA A 72 -1.65 1.24 -7.14
C ALA A 72 -1.46 0.85 -8.63
N ARG A 73 -2.36 1.31 -9.51
CA ARG A 73 -2.45 0.86 -10.91
C ARG A 73 -1.18 1.12 -11.71
N LEU A 74 -0.59 2.31 -11.58
CA LEU A 74 0.64 2.67 -12.30
C LEU A 74 1.81 1.82 -11.83
N THR A 75 1.93 1.67 -10.50
CA THR A 75 2.97 0.85 -9.89
C THR A 75 2.83 -0.62 -10.30
N VAL A 76 1.62 -1.18 -10.27
CA VAL A 76 1.36 -2.57 -10.69
C VAL A 76 1.62 -2.76 -12.18
N ALA A 77 1.24 -1.81 -13.02
CA ALA A 77 1.55 -1.85 -14.44
C ALA A 77 3.06 -1.87 -14.68
N ALA A 78 3.81 -1.04 -13.96
CA ALA A 78 5.26 -0.94 -14.08
C ALA A 78 5.99 -2.20 -13.58
N LEU A 79 5.51 -2.83 -12.51
CA LEU A 79 6.04 -4.10 -11.99
C LEU A 79 5.81 -5.27 -12.97
N GLY A 80 4.75 -5.21 -13.77
CA GLY A 80 4.29 -6.36 -14.55
C GLY A 80 3.74 -7.49 -13.67
N ARG A 81 3.29 -8.58 -14.31
CA ARG A 81 2.51 -9.64 -13.62
C ARG A 81 3.32 -10.38 -12.55
N GLU A 82 4.53 -10.84 -12.87
CA GLU A 82 5.31 -11.67 -11.97
C GLU A 82 5.82 -10.88 -10.76
N GLN A 83 6.41 -9.70 -10.98
CA GLN A 83 6.94 -8.87 -9.91
C GLN A 83 5.82 -8.30 -9.03
N SER A 84 4.65 -7.96 -9.61
CA SER A 84 3.50 -7.50 -8.80
C SER A 84 2.99 -8.61 -7.88
N THR A 85 2.86 -9.85 -8.35
CA THR A 85 2.48 -11.00 -7.51
C THR A 85 3.50 -11.22 -6.39
N ALA A 86 4.80 -11.14 -6.68
CA ALA A 86 5.84 -11.27 -5.66
C ALA A 86 5.77 -10.14 -4.62
N MET A 87 5.59 -8.90 -5.06
CA MET A 87 5.48 -7.73 -4.17
C MET A 87 4.23 -7.76 -3.30
N PHE A 88 3.07 -8.16 -3.84
CA PHE A 88 1.86 -8.36 -3.02
C PHE A 88 2.07 -9.45 -1.99
N SER A 89 2.65 -10.58 -2.38
CA SER A 89 2.92 -11.67 -1.45
C SER A 89 3.84 -11.23 -0.30
N ALA A 90 4.94 -10.54 -0.63
CA ALA A 90 5.88 -10.01 0.34
C ALA A 90 5.23 -8.97 1.26
N TYR A 91 4.49 -8.02 0.70
CA TYR A 91 3.79 -6.97 1.46
C TYR A 91 2.74 -7.55 2.41
N LEU A 92 1.81 -8.37 1.91
CA LEU A 92 0.72 -8.93 2.70
C LEU A 92 1.22 -9.88 3.81
N SER A 93 2.37 -10.52 3.61
CA SER A 93 3.00 -11.38 4.62
C SER A 93 3.71 -10.59 5.73
N SER A 94 4.23 -9.41 5.41
CA SER A 94 4.98 -8.55 6.33
C SER A 94 4.10 -7.54 7.08
N HIS A 95 2.98 -7.12 6.48
CA HIS A 95 2.11 -6.07 7.00
C HIS A 95 0.74 -6.62 7.38
N PHE A 96 0.51 -6.73 8.68
CA PHE A 96 -0.80 -6.99 9.23
C PHE A 96 -1.70 -5.77 9.00
N CYS A 97 -2.85 -5.98 8.36
CA CYS A 97 -3.87 -4.95 8.28
C CYS A 97 -5.04 -5.37 9.16
N ALA A 98 -5.20 -4.69 10.30
CA ALA A 98 -6.37 -4.80 11.17
C ALA A 98 -7.43 -3.73 10.84
N SER A 99 -7.17 -2.89 9.83
CA SER A 99 -8.02 -1.75 9.49
C SER A 99 -8.87 -2.05 8.26
N LEU A 100 -10.11 -1.56 8.27
CA LEU A 100 -10.99 -1.54 7.10
C LEU A 100 -10.75 -0.33 6.19
N PHE A 101 -9.73 0.50 6.45
CA PHE A 101 -9.42 1.68 5.64
C PHE A 101 -8.40 1.34 4.54
N PHE A 102 -8.78 1.53 3.29
CA PHE A 102 -8.01 1.07 2.13
C PHE A 102 -6.91 2.05 1.71
N VAL A 103 -7.17 3.36 1.82
CA VAL A 103 -6.20 4.39 1.44
C VAL A 103 -4.90 4.30 2.26
N PRO A 104 -4.94 4.20 3.61
CA PRO A 104 -3.72 4.01 4.40
C PRO A 104 -2.94 2.73 4.05
N GLU A 105 -3.64 1.67 3.64
CA GLU A 105 -2.98 0.44 3.18
C GLU A 105 -2.29 0.64 1.82
N ALA A 106 -2.99 1.24 0.85
CA ALA A 106 -2.41 1.57 -0.45
C ALA A 106 -1.18 2.48 -0.33
N LEU A 107 -1.23 3.52 0.51
CA LEU A 107 -0.09 4.41 0.77
C LEU A 107 1.11 3.65 1.34
N ARG A 108 0.88 2.71 2.27
CA ARG A 108 1.94 1.85 2.83
C ARG A 108 2.49 0.88 1.80
N PHE A 109 1.64 0.29 0.96
CA PHE A 109 2.09 -0.59 -0.13
C PHE A 109 2.96 0.16 -1.14
N LEU A 110 2.54 1.36 -1.57
CA LEU A 110 3.32 2.19 -2.49
C LEU A 110 4.67 2.59 -1.88
N GLN A 111 4.71 2.93 -0.59
CA GLN A 111 5.96 3.18 0.12
C GLN A 111 6.86 1.93 0.14
N PHE A 112 6.28 0.77 0.48
CA PHE A 112 6.99 -0.51 0.49
C PHE A 112 7.63 -0.83 -0.87
N VAL A 113 6.89 -0.64 -1.97
CA VAL A 113 7.43 -0.82 -3.32
C VAL A 113 8.53 0.22 -3.61
N ALA A 114 8.33 1.48 -3.24
CA ALA A 114 9.31 2.53 -3.48
C ALA A 114 10.66 2.30 -2.79
N GLU A 115 10.65 1.66 -1.62
CA GLU A 115 11.83 1.29 -0.82
C GLU A 115 12.46 -0.03 -1.28
N SER A 116 11.65 -0.98 -1.76
CA SER A 116 12.10 -2.32 -2.15
C SER A 116 12.53 -2.41 -3.62
N ALA A 117 12.12 -1.45 -4.45
CA ALA A 117 12.41 -1.46 -5.88
C ALA A 117 13.89 -1.21 -6.18
N THR A 118 14.48 -2.08 -7.00
CA THR A 118 15.85 -1.92 -7.50
C THR A 118 15.90 -1.02 -8.74
N HIS A 119 14.84 -1.00 -9.55
CA HIS A 119 14.79 -0.19 -10.77
C HIS A 119 14.41 1.27 -10.46
N PRO A 120 15.17 2.28 -10.94
CA PRO A 120 14.90 3.70 -10.65
C PRO A 120 13.48 4.15 -11.01
N HIS A 121 12.98 3.79 -12.21
CA HIS A 121 11.61 4.10 -12.61
C HIS A 121 10.55 3.56 -11.65
N LEU A 122 10.69 2.32 -11.15
CA LEU A 122 9.72 1.73 -10.23
C LEU A 122 9.62 2.54 -8.93
N SER A 123 10.76 2.95 -8.36
CA SER A 123 10.76 3.78 -7.15
C SER A 123 10.08 5.13 -7.40
N SER A 124 10.37 5.79 -8.52
CA SER A 124 9.75 7.07 -8.89
C SER A 124 8.25 6.94 -9.16
N ILE A 125 7.80 5.90 -9.87
CA ILE A 125 6.39 5.63 -10.15
C ILE A 125 5.61 5.39 -8.87
N ALA A 126 6.14 4.56 -7.96
CA ALA A 126 5.50 4.29 -6.68
C ALA A 126 5.41 5.55 -5.80
N LYS A 127 6.46 6.37 -5.74
CA LYS A 127 6.44 7.67 -5.05
C LYS A 127 5.45 8.65 -5.66
N PHE A 128 5.39 8.70 -6.99
CA PHE A 128 4.46 9.55 -7.74
C PHE A 128 3.01 9.17 -7.49
N GLU A 129 2.67 7.89 -7.62
CA GLU A 129 1.32 7.39 -7.37
C GLU A 129 0.90 7.59 -5.91
N ARG A 130 1.84 7.42 -4.97
CA ARG A 130 1.61 7.73 -3.55
C ARG A 130 1.32 9.20 -3.32
N ALA A 131 2.11 10.09 -3.92
CA ALA A 131 1.92 11.53 -3.82
C ALA A 131 0.59 11.97 -4.44
N LEU A 132 0.19 11.36 -5.56
CA LEU A 132 -1.11 11.63 -6.19
C LEU A 132 -2.28 11.21 -5.29
N LEU A 133 -2.16 10.07 -4.62
CA LEU A 133 -3.21 9.61 -3.70
C LEU A 133 -3.34 10.59 -2.52
N LEU A 134 -2.24 11.04 -1.92
CA LEU A 134 -2.27 12.06 -0.86
C LEU A 134 -2.82 13.40 -1.34
N ALA A 135 -2.45 13.85 -2.54
CA ALA A 135 -2.98 15.08 -3.13
C ALA A 135 -4.50 15.02 -3.32
N LYS A 136 -5.04 13.86 -3.73
CA LYS A 136 -6.48 13.65 -3.87
C LYS A 136 -7.20 13.67 -2.53
N GLU A 137 -6.67 12.96 -1.52
CA GLU A 137 -7.26 12.96 -0.17
C GLU A 137 -7.30 14.38 0.41
N ALA A 138 -6.18 15.11 0.33
CA ALA A 138 -6.09 16.50 0.78
C ALA A 138 -7.04 17.45 0.03
N ALA A 139 -7.32 17.18 -1.25
CA ALA A 139 -8.29 17.95 -2.02
C ALA A 139 -9.75 17.63 -1.67
N GLN A 140 -10.02 16.44 -1.12
CA GLN A 140 -11.35 15.98 -0.72
C GLN A 140 -11.72 16.37 0.72
N GLU A 141 -10.75 16.76 1.55
CA GLU A 141 -11.02 17.31 2.88
C GLU A 141 -11.77 18.65 2.79
N GLU A 142 -13.09 18.61 3.00
CA GLU A 142 -13.94 19.81 3.12
C GLU A 142 -13.95 20.32 4.58
N GLY A 143 -13.55 21.57 4.83
CA GLY A 143 -13.66 22.20 6.16
C GLY A 143 -12.63 23.30 6.46
N LEU A 144 -12.65 23.81 7.71
CA LEU A 144 -11.75 24.86 8.23
C LEU A 144 -10.26 24.46 8.23
N HIS A 145 -9.95 23.18 8.07
CA HIS A 145 -8.59 22.63 8.07
C HIS A 145 -8.23 22.04 6.71
N ARG A 146 -8.46 22.79 5.63
CA ARG A 146 -8.05 22.37 4.28
C ARG A 146 -6.54 22.17 4.25
N THR A 147 -6.09 20.92 4.31
CA THR A 147 -4.67 20.62 4.25
C THR A 147 -4.20 20.78 2.80
N THR A 148 -3.13 21.54 2.60
CA THR A 148 -2.49 21.63 1.29
C THR A 148 -1.37 20.61 1.25
N PHE A 149 -1.42 19.69 0.30
CA PHE A 149 -0.34 18.74 0.05
C PHE A 149 0.49 19.22 -1.13
N SER A 150 1.81 19.15 -0.99
CA SER A 150 2.75 19.37 -2.09
C SER A 150 3.97 18.49 -1.88
N SER A 151 4.47 17.88 -2.96
CA SER A 151 5.64 17.00 -2.93
C SER A 151 6.36 16.99 -4.29
N PHE A 152 7.67 16.86 -4.25
CA PHE A 152 8.51 16.65 -5.43
C PHE A 152 8.83 15.17 -5.61
N VAL A 153 8.65 14.69 -6.84
CA VAL A 153 9.04 13.34 -7.25
C VAL A 153 10.00 13.44 -8.42
N TYR A 154 11.18 12.83 -8.28
CA TYR A 154 12.22 12.86 -9.31
C TYR A 154 12.17 11.60 -10.15
N PHE A 155 11.97 11.76 -11.45
CA PHE A 155 12.08 10.70 -12.43
C PHE A 155 13.50 10.63 -13.02
N ALA A 156 13.85 9.45 -13.51
CA ALA A 156 15.12 9.18 -14.17
C ALA A 156 15.04 9.31 -15.72
N ALA A 157 13.89 9.76 -16.23
CA ALA A 157 13.59 10.14 -17.61
C ALA A 157 12.38 11.11 -17.56
N PRO A 158 12.03 11.82 -18.65
CA PRO A 158 10.83 12.66 -18.66
C PRO A 158 9.58 11.90 -18.19
N ALA A 159 8.83 12.47 -17.26
CA ALA A 159 7.74 11.77 -16.61
C ALA A 159 6.62 11.42 -17.60
N GLU A 160 6.38 12.27 -18.58
CA GLU A 160 5.41 12.08 -19.66
C GLU A 160 5.76 10.86 -20.52
N GLU A 161 7.04 10.64 -20.80
CA GLU A 161 7.51 9.47 -21.54
C GLU A 161 7.35 8.19 -20.70
N VAL A 162 7.75 8.23 -19.43
CA VAL A 162 7.61 7.09 -18.50
C VAL A 162 6.14 6.70 -18.34
N LEU A 163 5.27 7.67 -18.05
CA LEU A 163 3.84 7.43 -17.85
C LEU A 163 3.16 7.06 -19.17
N GLY A 164 3.56 7.68 -20.28
CA GLY A 164 3.09 7.34 -21.63
C GLY A 164 3.41 5.89 -22.00
N ALA A 165 4.63 5.44 -21.75
CA ALA A 165 5.04 4.06 -21.97
C ALA A 165 4.18 3.07 -21.16
N LEU A 166 3.90 3.36 -19.88
CA LEU A 166 3.01 2.53 -19.06
C LEU A 166 1.58 2.45 -19.61
N LEU A 167 1.00 3.58 -20.00
CA LEU A 167 -0.35 3.64 -20.55
C LEU A 167 -0.47 2.89 -21.88
N GLN A 168 0.61 2.86 -22.66
CA GLN A 168 0.68 2.19 -23.96
C GLN A 168 1.21 0.75 -23.85
N ASN A 169 1.49 0.25 -22.64
CA ASN A 169 2.11 -1.05 -22.40
C ASN A 169 3.41 -1.26 -23.22
N GLN A 170 4.21 -0.19 -23.34
CA GLN A 170 5.50 -0.18 -23.99
C GLN A 170 6.63 -0.35 -22.96
N PRO A 171 7.83 -0.75 -23.39
CA PRO A 171 9.01 -0.74 -22.53
C PRO A 171 9.24 0.66 -21.93
N LEU A 172 9.65 0.69 -20.66
CA LEU A 172 10.06 1.94 -20.01
C LEU A 172 11.26 2.54 -20.73
N PRO A 173 11.36 3.88 -20.83
CA PRO A 173 12.50 4.54 -21.45
C PRO A 173 13.80 4.22 -20.72
N GLU A 174 14.93 4.44 -21.39
CA GLU A 174 16.24 4.28 -20.75
C GLU A 174 16.45 5.32 -19.65
N VAL A 175 17.14 4.91 -18.59
CA VAL A 175 17.53 5.79 -17.49
C VAL A 175 18.56 6.81 -17.98
N GLN A 176 18.24 8.08 -17.79
CA GLN A 176 19.10 9.20 -18.13
C GLN A 176 19.88 9.68 -16.88
N ALA A 177 21.03 10.32 -17.11
CA ALA A 177 21.83 10.90 -16.03
C ALA A 177 21.16 12.11 -15.36
N ALA A 178 20.30 12.82 -16.12
CA ALA A 178 19.53 13.95 -15.60
C ALA A 178 18.38 13.49 -14.70
N ARG A 179 17.94 14.39 -13.81
CA ARG A 179 16.73 14.20 -12.99
C ARG A 179 15.61 15.07 -13.53
N PHE A 180 14.41 14.50 -13.61
CA PHE A 180 13.22 15.15 -14.12
C PHE A 180 12.23 15.34 -12.96
N PRO A 181 12.28 16.49 -12.26
CA PRO A 181 11.37 16.76 -11.15
C PRO A 181 9.93 16.96 -11.62
N VAL A 182 9.01 16.36 -10.88
CA VAL A 182 7.57 16.53 -11.01
C VAL A 182 7.03 17.08 -9.70
N VAL A 183 6.21 18.12 -9.76
CA VAL A 183 5.43 18.62 -8.63
C VAL A 183 4.11 17.88 -8.59
N VAL A 184 3.77 17.35 -7.41
CA VAL A 184 2.47 16.77 -7.11
C VAL A 184 1.83 17.56 -5.99
N SER A 185 0.66 18.16 -6.23
CA SER A 185 0.00 19.01 -5.24
C SER A 185 -1.53 18.97 -5.35
N SER A 186 -2.20 19.10 -4.21
CA SER A 186 -3.66 19.25 -4.15
C SER A 186 -4.17 20.57 -4.72
N ALA A 187 -3.28 21.56 -4.91
CA ALA A 187 -3.61 22.89 -5.42
C ALA A 187 -3.52 23.02 -6.95
N ILE A 188 -2.95 22.03 -7.65
CA ILE A 188 -2.72 22.09 -9.10
C ILE A 188 -3.80 21.30 -9.84
N GLN A 189 -4.21 21.79 -11.00
CA GLN A 189 -5.13 21.07 -11.88
C GLN A 189 -4.56 19.69 -12.24
N HIS A 190 -5.38 18.64 -12.12
CA HIS A 190 -4.96 17.24 -12.31
C HIS A 190 -3.91 16.72 -11.31
N PHE A 191 -3.60 17.49 -10.26
CA PHE A 191 -2.73 17.15 -9.14
C PHE A 191 -1.23 17.02 -9.43
N TRP A 192 -0.79 17.18 -10.68
CA TRP A 192 0.64 17.10 -11.00
C TRP A 192 1.00 17.88 -12.27
N ARG A 193 2.27 18.26 -12.37
CA ARG A 193 2.91 18.80 -13.58
C ARG A 193 4.44 18.67 -13.48
N PRO A 194 5.19 18.70 -14.60
CA PRO A 194 6.63 18.92 -14.55
C PRO A 194 6.95 20.17 -13.75
N ALA A 195 8.04 20.12 -12.97
CA ALA A 195 8.49 21.28 -12.22
C ALA A 195 9.03 22.35 -13.19
N THR A 196 8.68 23.61 -12.93
CA THR A 196 9.23 24.78 -13.62
C THR A 196 10.37 25.37 -12.81
N SER A 197 11.09 26.33 -13.40
CA SER A 197 12.19 27.05 -12.74
C SER A 197 11.77 27.62 -11.38
N ASP A 198 10.54 28.15 -11.28
CA ASP A 198 9.99 28.76 -10.07
C ASP A 198 9.73 27.74 -8.94
N ASP A 199 9.53 26.46 -9.27
CA ASP A 199 9.32 25.40 -8.26
C ASP A 199 10.65 24.97 -7.62
N ALA A 200 11.78 25.19 -8.28
CA ALA A 200 13.11 24.78 -7.79
C ALA A 200 13.52 25.54 -6.51
N GLU A 201 13.01 26.76 -6.32
CA GLU A 201 13.29 27.58 -5.13
C GLU A 201 12.60 27.03 -3.86
N LEU A 202 11.53 26.25 -4.01
CA LEU A 202 10.74 25.70 -2.90
C LEU A 202 11.29 24.36 -2.36
N SER A 203 12.23 23.70 -3.06
CA SER A 203 12.82 22.41 -2.65
C SER A 203 14.03 22.53 -1.70
N ILE A 204 14.49 23.74 -1.39
CA ILE A 204 15.74 23.98 -0.60
C ILE A 204 15.44 24.44 0.84
N GLN A 205 14.18 24.60 1.23
CA GLN A 205 13.76 24.87 2.62
C GLN A 205 13.24 23.61 3.31
#